data_AF-A0A5C6C788-F1
#
_entry.id   AF-A0A5C6C788-F1
#
_cell.length_a   1.000
_cell.length_b   1.000
_cell.length_c   1.000
_cell.angle_alpha   90.00
_cell.angle_beta   90.00
_cell.angle_gamma   90.00
#
_symmetry.space_group_name_H-M   'P 1'
#
loop_
_entity.id
_entity.type
_entity.pdbx_description
1 polymer ?
#
loop_
_entity_poly.entity_id
_entity_poly.type
_entity_poly.pdbx_seq_one_letter_code
_entity_poly.pdbx_strand_id
1 'polypeptide(L)'
;MVWKAIARQMGPQALRMSLNTLLRHDVFIVEQLSPTAHERLGQSFYTGTDNAMIDYVAGHLADRDALPPSRQFPHQFLAAYMNASDEDPSKIKTALHDAAEIACGNVPTLPGPVIIGLDTQAYKAQVDPSDSILSLSARLSKYGRGGTDCSLPFVEANEITGASGRYAKQRFAGIVLVSDNESWITSGRPHFNSRYSGYGQNGSTGVMPQWEKFKKTQRGHGIADPKLVCIDIQPYGTSQAPERDDILNIGGFSDAVFNVVSSFLGNDASRFVREVESVQL
;
A
#
# COMPACT_ATOMS: atom_id res chain seq x y z
N MET A 1 -15.38 -33.04 10.10
CA MET A 1 -14.46 -32.95 11.27
C MET A 1 -12.99 -32.66 10.95
N VAL A 2 -12.36 -33.25 9.91
CA VAL A 2 -10.90 -33.07 9.64
C VAL A 2 -10.49 -31.60 9.39
N TRP A 3 -11.23 -30.87 8.55
CA TRP A 3 -10.89 -29.47 8.22
C TRP A 3 -10.98 -28.50 9.41
N LYS A 4 -11.89 -28.74 10.37
CA LYS A 4 -11.94 -27.96 11.61
C LYS A 4 -10.69 -28.16 12.46
N ALA A 5 -10.14 -29.37 12.50
CA ALA A 5 -8.89 -29.65 13.21
C ALA A 5 -7.68 -29.02 12.51
N ILE A 6 -7.63 -29.08 11.17
CA ILE A 6 -6.58 -28.42 10.37
C ILE A 6 -6.60 -26.91 10.59
N ALA A 7 -7.78 -26.28 10.51
CA ALA A 7 -7.92 -24.84 10.72
C ALA A 7 -7.43 -24.40 12.12
N ARG A 8 -7.55 -25.25 13.14
CA ARG A 8 -7.03 -24.95 14.49
C ARG A 8 -5.50 -24.91 14.57
N GLN A 9 -4.80 -25.55 13.62
CA GLN A 9 -3.34 -25.58 13.57
C GLN A 9 -2.76 -24.53 12.62
N MET A 10 -3.61 -23.82 11.87
CA MET A 10 -3.18 -22.82 10.90
C MET A 10 -2.86 -21.48 11.59
N GLY A 11 -1.69 -20.92 11.27
CA GLY A 11 -1.38 -19.53 11.61
C GLY A 11 -2.10 -18.50 10.72
N PRO A 12 -1.97 -17.20 11.01
CA PRO A 12 -2.72 -16.13 10.32
C PRO A 12 -2.59 -16.16 8.79
N GLN A 13 -1.38 -16.39 8.27
CA GLN A 13 -1.13 -16.50 6.83
C GLN A 13 -1.86 -17.68 6.20
N ALA A 14 -1.76 -18.87 6.81
CA ALA A 14 -2.35 -20.09 6.27
C ALA A 14 -3.88 -20.01 6.30
N LEU A 15 -4.45 -19.43 7.36
CA LEU A 15 -5.88 -19.12 7.45
C LEU A 15 -6.31 -18.19 6.33
N ARG A 16 -5.64 -17.04 6.16
CA ARG A 16 -5.92 -16.07 5.09
C ARG A 16 -5.93 -16.71 3.70
N MET A 17 -4.95 -17.56 3.40
CA MET A 17 -4.84 -18.22 2.09
C MET A 17 -5.91 -19.29 1.86
N SER A 18 -6.50 -19.82 2.93
CA SER A 18 -7.35 -21.01 2.87
C SER A 18 -8.83 -20.73 3.15
N LEU A 19 -9.26 -19.48 3.35
CA LEU A 19 -10.64 -19.15 3.75
C LEU A 19 -11.71 -19.76 2.84
N ASN A 20 -11.56 -19.62 1.53
CA ASN A 20 -12.48 -20.24 0.55
C ASN A 20 -12.52 -21.77 0.68
N THR A 21 -11.39 -22.40 0.96
CA THR A 21 -11.31 -23.85 1.20
C THR A 21 -12.02 -24.23 2.49
N LEU A 22 -11.84 -23.45 3.57
CA LEU A 22 -12.52 -23.69 4.84
C LEU A 22 -14.05 -23.55 4.70
N LEU A 23 -14.51 -22.55 3.95
CA LEU A 23 -15.93 -22.37 3.61
C LEU A 23 -16.50 -23.59 2.89
N ARG A 24 -15.84 -24.02 1.80
CA ARG A 24 -16.29 -25.18 0.98
C ARG A 24 -16.33 -26.51 1.73
N HIS A 25 -15.64 -26.59 2.86
CA HIS A 25 -15.61 -27.77 3.73
C HIS A 25 -16.45 -27.59 5.00
N ASP A 26 -17.42 -26.66 4.98
CA ASP A 26 -18.40 -26.43 6.05
C ASP A 26 -17.76 -26.18 7.42
N VAL A 27 -16.55 -25.62 7.46
CA VAL A 27 -15.80 -25.40 8.71
C VAL A 27 -16.55 -24.45 9.65
N PHE A 28 -17.34 -23.52 9.10
CA PHE A 28 -18.09 -22.52 9.85
C PHE A 28 -19.55 -22.92 10.14
N ILE A 29 -19.93 -24.16 9.85
CA ILE A 29 -21.29 -24.68 10.02
C ILE A 29 -21.30 -25.76 11.11
N VAL A 30 -22.38 -25.82 11.89
CA VAL A 30 -22.63 -26.91 12.84
C VAL A 30 -23.29 -28.07 12.08
N GLU A 31 -22.61 -29.21 12.08
CA GLU A 31 -23.17 -30.46 11.61
C GLU A 31 -24.02 -31.04 12.74
N GLN A 32 -25.35 -30.93 12.67
CA GLN A 32 -26.23 -31.71 13.56
C GLN A 32 -26.62 -33.01 12.87
N LEU A 33 -26.02 -34.10 13.32
CA LEU A 33 -26.62 -35.42 13.11
C LEU A 33 -27.87 -35.49 14.00
N SER A 34 -29.05 -35.34 13.41
CA SER A 34 -30.29 -35.72 14.11
C SER A 34 -30.23 -37.22 14.42
N PRO A 35 -30.42 -37.64 15.69
CA PRO A 35 -30.45 -39.06 16.06
C PRO A 35 -31.54 -39.86 15.34
N THR A 36 -32.57 -39.19 14.80
CA THR A 36 -33.73 -39.81 14.12
C THR A 36 -33.69 -39.68 12.59
N ALA A 37 -32.71 -38.99 12.01
CA ALA A 37 -32.62 -38.77 10.56
C ALA A 37 -31.86 -39.87 9.81
N HIS A 38 -31.83 -41.10 10.33
CA HIS A 38 -30.99 -42.15 9.76
C HIS A 38 -31.53 -42.85 8.50
N GLU A 39 -32.64 -42.44 7.88
CA GLU A 39 -33.14 -43.22 6.74
C GLU A 39 -34.04 -42.55 5.71
N ARG A 40 -34.31 -41.25 5.77
CA ARG A 40 -35.21 -40.62 4.80
C ARG A 40 -34.58 -39.40 4.14
N LEU A 41 -34.18 -39.62 2.89
CA LEU A 41 -33.62 -38.66 1.93
C LEU A 41 -32.16 -38.32 2.24
N GLY A 42 -31.24 -38.69 1.35
CA GLY A 42 -29.80 -38.44 1.46
C GLY A 42 -29.41 -36.95 1.34
N GLN A 43 -30.03 -36.10 2.14
CA GLN A 43 -29.72 -34.68 2.29
C GLN A 43 -29.19 -34.46 3.71
N SER A 44 -27.96 -33.95 3.79
CA SER A 44 -27.37 -33.49 5.06
C SER A 44 -28.16 -32.27 5.55
N PHE A 45 -28.79 -32.38 6.73
CA PHE A 45 -29.49 -31.27 7.36
C PHE A 45 -28.48 -30.45 8.19
N TYR A 46 -27.91 -29.42 7.59
CA TYR A 46 -27.07 -28.45 8.30
C TYR A 46 -27.97 -27.49 9.10
N THR A 47 -27.76 -27.40 10.42
CA THR A 47 -28.58 -26.56 11.30
C THR A 47 -27.67 -25.64 12.13
N GLY A 48 -27.24 -24.56 11.48
CA GLY A 48 -26.70 -23.38 12.17
C GLY A 48 -25.21 -23.14 12.00
N THR A 49 -24.80 -21.96 12.42
CA THR A 49 -23.43 -21.44 12.30
C THR A 49 -22.58 -21.87 13.49
N ASP A 50 -21.36 -22.36 13.25
CA ASP A 50 -20.38 -22.69 14.29
C ASP A 50 -19.67 -21.42 14.76
N ASN A 51 -20.37 -20.65 15.60
CA ASN A 51 -19.86 -19.38 16.13
C ASN A 51 -18.55 -19.54 16.89
N ALA A 52 -18.34 -20.66 17.59
CA ALA A 52 -17.10 -20.92 18.31
C ALA A 52 -15.92 -21.10 17.35
N MET A 53 -16.13 -21.80 16.22
CA MET A 53 -15.09 -21.93 15.19
C MET A 53 -14.82 -20.60 14.48
N ILE A 54 -15.85 -19.80 14.22
CA ILE A 54 -15.69 -18.46 13.65
C ILE A 54 -14.88 -17.57 14.58
N ASP A 55 -15.23 -17.53 15.88
CA ASP A 55 -14.53 -16.73 16.88
C ASP A 55 -13.08 -17.16 17.01
N TYR A 56 -12.81 -18.47 16.98
CA TYR A 56 -11.45 -19.01 16.97
C TYR A 56 -10.65 -18.52 15.76
N VAL A 57 -11.17 -18.70 14.55
CA VAL A 57 -10.46 -18.33 13.31
C VAL A 57 -10.29 -16.81 13.21
N ALA A 58 -11.31 -16.04 13.55
CA ALA A 58 -11.24 -14.57 13.58
C ALA A 58 -10.17 -14.09 14.56
N GLY A 59 -10.12 -14.67 15.77
CA GLY A 59 -9.10 -14.35 16.77
C GLY A 59 -7.68 -14.64 16.30
N HIS A 60 -7.47 -15.77 15.62
CA HIS A 60 -6.15 -16.13 15.09
C HIS A 60 -5.74 -15.30 13.86
N LEU A 61 -6.70 -14.91 13.01
CA LEU A 61 -6.43 -14.04 11.87
C LEU A 61 -5.92 -12.68 12.31
N ALA A 62 -6.50 -12.10 13.37
CA ALA A 62 -6.18 -10.78 13.90
C ALA A 62 -5.30 -10.82 15.17
N ASP A 63 -4.54 -11.91 15.36
CA ASP A 63 -3.66 -12.08 16.52
C ASP A 63 -2.46 -11.13 16.43
N ARG A 64 -2.42 -10.16 17.36
CA ARG A 64 -1.38 -9.11 17.44
C ARG A 64 0.00 -9.64 17.77
N ASP A 65 0.10 -10.81 18.41
CA ASP A 65 1.39 -11.40 18.78
C ASP A 65 1.88 -12.35 17.67
N ALA A 66 0.98 -12.98 16.93
CA ALA A 66 1.32 -13.89 15.83
C ALA A 66 1.56 -13.19 14.48
N LEU A 67 0.94 -12.03 14.22
CA LEU A 67 1.08 -11.32 12.95
C LEU A 67 2.46 -10.69 12.72
N PRO A 68 3.11 -10.02 13.69
CA PRO A 68 4.41 -9.41 13.47
C PRO A 68 5.53 -10.40 13.09
N PRO A 69 5.66 -11.57 13.77
CA PRO A 69 6.63 -12.59 13.37
C PRO A 69 6.38 -13.17 11.97
N SER A 70 5.13 -13.18 11.50
CA SER A 70 4.77 -13.76 10.19
C SER A 70 5.30 -12.97 8.99
N ARG A 71 5.77 -11.72 9.21
CA ARG A 71 6.23 -10.77 8.17
C ARG A 71 5.26 -10.62 7.00
N GLN A 72 3.97 -10.91 7.21
CA GLN A 72 2.94 -10.71 6.22
C GLN A 72 2.67 -9.23 6.06
N PHE A 73 2.34 -8.86 4.83
CA PHE A 73 2.23 -7.50 4.40
C PHE A 73 0.75 -7.04 4.34
N PRO A 74 0.43 -5.77 4.70
CA PRO A 74 -0.95 -5.27 4.77
C PRO A 74 -1.80 -5.57 3.55
N HIS A 75 -1.22 -5.39 2.35
CA HIS A 75 -1.91 -5.60 1.09
C HIS A 75 -2.48 -7.02 0.96
N GLN A 76 -1.80 -8.04 1.51
CA GLN A 76 -2.25 -9.43 1.39
C GLN A 76 -3.56 -9.67 2.17
N PHE A 77 -3.69 -9.10 3.36
CA PHE A 77 -4.91 -9.18 4.17
C PHE A 77 -6.00 -8.28 3.62
N LEU A 78 -5.65 -7.07 3.17
CA LEU A 78 -6.60 -6.17 2.53
C LEU A 78 -7.18 -6.78 1.25
N ALA A 79 -6.36 -7.42 0.41
CA ALA A 79 -6.84 -8.11 -0.78
C ALA A 79 -7.78 -9.28 -0.41
N ALA A 80 -7.49 -10.02 0.66
CA ALA A 80 -8.39 -11.06 1.14
C ALA A 80 -9.73 -10.47 1.63
N TYR A 81 -9.68 -9.37 2.37
CA TYR A 81 -10.88 -8.63 2.82
C TYR A 81 -11.74 -8.16 1.64
N MET A 82 -11.13 -7.55 0.63
CA MET A 82 -11.84 -7.01 -0.55
C MET A 82 -12.42 -8.11 -1.44
N ASN A 83 -11.86 -9.32 -1.41
CA ASN A 83 -12.34 -10.48 -2.16
C ASN A 83 -13.26 -11.41 -1.35
N ALA A 84 -13.52 -11.09 -0.08
CA ALA A 84 -14.40 -11.90 0.76
C ALA A 84 -15.86 -11.84 0.25
N SER A 85 -16.45 -13.00 0.03
CA SER A 85 -17.80 -13.19 -0.49
C SER A 85 -18.87 -12.93 0.57
N ASP A 86 -20.13 -12.75 0.19
CA ASP A 86 -21.22 -12.59 1.17
C ASP A 86 -21.50 -13.85 2.02
N GLU A 87 -20.96 -15.00 1.61
CA GLU A 87 -21.01 -16.25 2.38
C GLU A 87 -20.00 -16.27 3.54
N ASP A 88 -18.93 -15.47 3.46
CA ASP A 88 -17.95 -15.34 4.53
C ASP A 88 -18.60 -14.73 5.78
N PRO A 89 -18.46 -15.37 6.96
CA PRO A 89 -18.98 -14.80 8.19
C PRO A 89 -18.44 -13.39 8.44
N SER A 90 -19.32 -12.46 8.82
CA SER A 90 -18.96 -11.05 9.01
C SER A 90 -17.76 -10.84 9.95
N LYS A 91 -17.66 -11.65 11.01
CA LYS A 91 -16.51 -11.63 11.95
C LYS A 91 -15.18 -11.97 11.27
N ILE A 92 -15.17 -12.87 10.28
CA ILE A 92 -13.97 -13.20 9.51
C ILE A 92 -13.58 -12.02 8.61
N LYS A 93 -14.55 -11.36 7.95
CA LYS A 93 -14.30 -10.13 7.18
C LYS A 93 -13.70 -9.04 8.07
N THR A 94 -14.28 -8.79 9.24
CA THR A 94 -13.73 -7.84 10.22
C THR A 94 -12.32 -8.22 10.64
N ALA A 95 -12.06 -9.49 10.95
CA ALA A 95 -10.73 -9.95 11.33
C ALA A 95 -9.68 -9.79 10.22
N LEU A 96 -10.05 -9.95 8.94
CA LEU A 96 -9.15 -9.68 7.82
C LEU A 96 -8.80 -8.19 7.71
N HIS A 97 -9.78 -7.30 7.94
CA HIS A 97 -9.53 -5.87 7.99
C HIS A 97 -8.61 -5.51 9.16
N ASP A 98 -8.89 -6.03 10.36
CA ASP A 98 -8.05 -5.80 11.55
C ASP A 98 -6.63 -6.35 11.36
N ALA A 99 -6.49 -7.51 10.72
CA ALA A 99 -5.19 -8.08 10.37
C ALA A 99 -4.41 -7.19 9.40
N ALA A 100 -5.08 -6.55 8.43
CA ALA A 100 -4.45 -5.58 7.53
C ALA A 100 -3.91 -4.36 8.30
N GLU A 101 -4.70 -3.83 9.25
CA GLU A 101 -4.28 -2.72 10.12
C GLU A 101 -3.09 -3.10 11.01
N ILE A 102 -3.12 -4.29 11.62
CA ILE A 102 -2.01 -4.78 12.45
C ILE A 102 -0.75 -4.99 11.59
N ALA A 103 -0.90 -5.54 10.39
CA ALA A 103 0.21 -5.77 9.48
C ALA A 103 0.89 -4.47 9.00
N CYS A 104 0.25 -3.30 9.13
CA CYS A 104 0.92 -2.02 8.85
C CYS A 104 2.14 -1.80 9.76
N GLY A 105 2.14 -2.40 10.96
CA GLY A 105 3.31 -2.41 11.85
C GLY A 105 4.52 -3.17 11.30
N ASN A 106 4.33 -4.01 10.27
CA ASN A 106 5.42 -4.73 9.60
C ASN A 106 6.11 -3.88 8.51
N VAL A 107 5.55 -2.72 8.18
CA VAL A 107 6.11 -1.80 7.18
C VAL A 107 7.09 -0.84 7.88
N PRO A 108 8.27 -0.55 7.28
CA PRO A 108 9.22 0.41 7.83
C PRO A 108 8.58 1.78 8.09
N THR A 109 8.87 2.34 9.25
CA THR A 109 8.49 3.72 9.56
C THR A 109 9.42 4.69 8.84
N LEU A 110 8.86 5.54 7.98
CA LEU A 110 9.56 6.70 7.44
C LEU A 110 9.41 7.88 8.41
N PRO A 111 10.49 8.62 8.75
CA PRO A 111 10.40 9.71 9.71
C PRO A 111 9.75 10.95 9.09
N GLY A 112 8.59 11.36 9.63
CA GLY A 112 7.92 12.63 9.31
C GLY A 112 7.55 12.83 7.83
N PRO A 113 6.90 11.86 7.15
CA PRO A 113 6.53 12.01 5.74
C PRO A 113 5.49 13.11 5.57
N VAL A 114 5.65 13.91 4.52
CA VAL A 114 4.60 14.81 4.04
C VAL A 114 3.92 14.14 2.86
N ILE A 115 2.61 13.92 2.97
CA ILE A 115 1.83 13.28 1.92
C ILE A 115 1.14 14.36 1.09
N ILE A 116 1.42 14.35 -0.21
CA ILE A 116 0.85 15.25 -1.20
C ILE A 116 0.06 14.41 -2.19
N GLY A 117 -1.27 14.54 -2.18
CA GLY A 117 -2.09 14.04 -3.26
C GLY A 117 -1.96 14.95 -4.47
N LEU A 118 -1.84 14.41 -5.68
CA LEU A 118 -1.58 15.20 -6.88
C LEU A 118 -2.52 14.81 -8.03
N ASP A 119 -2.95 15.82 -8.78
CA ASP A 119 -3.53 15.70 -10.12
C ASP A 119 -2.88 16.77 -11.03
N THR A 120 -3.66 17.67 -11.63
CA THR A 120 -3.19 18.94 -12.17
C THR A 120 -2.90 20.01 -11.10
N GLN A 121 -3.15 19.70 -9.82
CA GLN A 121 -2.89 20.52 -8.63
C GLN A 121 -2.43 19.65 -7.45
N ALA A 122 -1.77 20.28 -6.48
CA ALA A 122 -1.32 19.63 -5.25
C ALA A 122 -2.30 19.82 -4.10
N TYR A 123 -2.72 18.71 -3.49
CA TYR A 123 -3.58 18.67 -2.32
C TYR A 123 -2.80 18.18 -1.11
N LYS A 124 -2.89 18.93 -0.01
CA LYS A 124 -2.42 18.44 1.28
C LYS A 124 -3.40 17.39 1.78
N ALA A 125 -3.01 16.12 1.71
CA ALA A 125 -3.75 15.07 2.36
C ALA A 125 -3.53 15.22 3.88
N GLN A 126 -4.61 15.44 4.63
CA GLN A 126 -4.55 15.25 6.07
C GLN A 126 -4.48 13.75 6.32
N VAL A 127 -3.58 13.33 7.19
CA VAL A 127 -3.44 11.94 7.63
C VAL A 127 -3.34 11.97 9.14
N ASP A 128 -4.29 11.32 9.80
CA ASP A 128 -4.30 11.13 11.24
C ASP A 128 -3.79 9.72 11.55
N PRO A 129 -2.91 9.53 12.56
CA PRO A 129 -2.49 8.18 12.97
C PRO A 129 -3.63 7.23 13.36
N SER A 130 -4.83 7.76 13.65
CA SER A 130 -6.03 6.97 13.95
C SER A 130 -6.89 6.63 12.73
N ASP A 131 -6.55 7.13 11.53
CA ASP A 131 -7.25 6.74 10.31
C ASP A 131 -7.01 5.25 10.00
N SER A 132 -8.08 4.53 9.65
CA SER A 132 -7.94 3.20 9.07
C SER A 132 -7.48 3.30 7.62
N ILE A 133 -6.94 2.20 7.10
CA ILE A 133 -6.60 2.06 5.67
C ILE A 133 -7.80 2.48 4.83
N LEU A 134 -8.99 1.96 5.13
CA LEU A 134 -10.19 2.24 4.35
C LEU A 134 -10.67 3.70 4.48
N SER A 135 -10.61 4.31 5.66
CA SER A 135 -11.01 5.72 5.83
C SER A 135 -10.05 6.65 5.10
N LEU A 136 -8.75 6.38 5.18
CA LEU A 136 -7.73 7.11 4.46
C LEU A 136 -7.89 6.93 2.94
N SER A 137 -8.05 5.70 2.45
CA SER A 137 -8.30 5.41 1.03
C SER A 137 -9.55 6.13 0.51
N ALA A 138 -10.66 6.11 1.25
CA ALA A 138 -11.89 6.80 0.87
C ALA A 138 -11.75 8.33 0.87
N ARG A 139 -10.84 8.88 1.68
CA ARG A 139 -10.52 10.31 1.66
C ARG A 139 -9.63 10.65 0.47
N LEU A 140 -8.60 9.84 0.22
CA LEU A 140 -7.65 10.05 -0.87
C LEU A 140 -8.31 9.88 -2.26
N SER A 141 -9.27 8.97 -2.40
CA SER A 141 -9.99 8.73 -3.67
C SER A 141 -10.84 9.93 -4.15
N LYS A 142 -11.01 10.95 -3.32
CA LYS A 142 -11.66 12.20 -3.69
C LYS A 142 -10.77 13.10 -4.54
N TYR A 143 -9.45 12.88 -4.51
CA TYR A 143 -8.47 13.56 -5.35
C TYR A 143 -8.31 12.79 -6.68
N GLY A 144 -8.07 13.48 -7.81
CA GLY A 144 -7.78 12.82 -9.09
C GLY A 144 -8.90 12.91 -10.14
N ARG A 145 -9.20 14.10 -10.65
CA ARG A 145 -10.08 14.29 -11.82
C ARG A 145 -9.46 15.26 -12.82
N GLY A 146 -8.92 14.76 -13.93
CA GLY A 146 -8.64 15.61 -15.11
C GLY A 146 -7.19 15.70 -15.62
N GLY A 147 -6.27 14.87 -15.12
CA GLY A 147 -4.87 14.79 -15.58
C GLY A 147 -3.87 14.71 -14.43
N THR A 148 -2.61 14.35 -14.72
CA THR A 148 -1.55 14.13 -13.71
C THR A 148 -0.32 14.95 -14.06
N ASP A 149 0.13 15.81 -13.15
CA ASP A 149 1.42 16.50 -13.22
C ASP A 149 2.35 16.03 -12.08
N CYS A 150 3.23 15.09 -12.43
CA CYS A 150 4.22 14.51 -11.51
C CYS A 150 5.27 15.51 -11.02
N SER A 151 5.37 16.72 -11.60
CA SER A 151 6.34 17.73 -11.17
C SER A 151 5.87 18.54 -9.94
N LEU A 152 4.57 18.51 -9.63
CA LEU A 152 3.97 19.32 -8.56
C LEU A 152 4.54 19.08 -7.15
N PRO A 153 4.84 17.83 -6.70
CA PRO A 153 5.43 17.62 -5.38
C PRO A 153 6.78 18.34 -5.22
N PHE A 154 7.57 18.38 -6.27
CA PHE A 154 8.85 19.09 -6.29
C PHE A 154 8.63 20.60 -6.23
N VAL A 155 7.67 21.14 -6.99
CA VAL A 155 7.33 22.57 -6.95
C VAL A 155 6.92 23.00 -5.53
N GLU A 156 6.04 22.23 -4.89
CA GLU A 156 5.57 22.48 -3.52
C GLU A 156 6.70 22.43 -2.48
N ALA A 157 7.70 21.56 -2.70
CA ALA A 157 8.88 21.46 -1.86
C ALA A 157 9.97 22.51 -2.17
N ASN A 158 10.00 23.04 -3.39
CA ASN A 158 11.05 23.93 -3.87
C ASN A 158 10.81 25.41 -3.57
N GLU A 159 9.56 25.87 -3.71
CA GLU A 159 9.31 27.30 -3.85
C GLU A 159 8.89 27.95 -2.54
N ILE A 160 9.59 29.01 -2.13
CA ILE A 160 9.12 29.94 -1.08
C ILE A 160 7.90 30.75 -1.57
N THR A 161 7.71 30.85 -2.90
CA THR A 161 6.79 31.80 -3.55
C THR A 161 5.88 31.20 -4.64
N GLY A 162 5.84 29.87 -4.81
CA GLY A 162 4.84 29.19 -5.65
C GLY A 162 3.48 29.12 -4.96
N ALA A 163 2.42 28.62 -5.63
CA ALA A 163 1.00 28.71 -5.27
C ALA A 163 0.58 28.38 -3.81
N SER A 164 1.48 27.85 -2.97
CA SER A 164 1.32 27.82 -1.52
C SER A 164 2.61 27.92 -0.68
N GLY A 165 3.79 27.64 -1.26
CA GLY A 165 5.11 27.72 -0.60
C GLY A 165 5.28 26.97 0.71
N ARG A 166 4.45 25.94 0.94
CA ARG A 166 4.21 25.35 2.27
C ARG A 166 5.43 24.65 2.86
N TYR A 167 6.27 24.04 2.03
CA TYR A 167 7.31 23.11 2.49
C TYR A 167 8.73 23.57 2.17
N ALA A 168 8.90 24.79 1.65
CA ALA A 168 10.21 25.27 1.17
C ALA A 168 11.29 25.40 2.24
N LYS A 169 10.93 25.42 3.54
CA LYS A 169 11.88 25.42 4.66
C LYS A 169 12.07 24.05 5.29
N GLN A 170 11.31 23.05 4.83
CA GLN A 170 11.34 21.71 5.39
C GLN A 170 12.52 20.93 4.82
N ARG A 171 13.12 20.10 5.68
CA ARG A 171 14.21 19.21 5.34
C ARG A 171 13.63 17.87 4.93
N PHE A 172 13.98 17.41 3.73
CA PHE A 172 13.52 16.15 3.17
C PHE A 172 14.73 15.29 2.82
N ALA A 173 14.72 14.03 3.27
CA ALA A 173 15.69 13.02 2.82
C ALA A 173 15.48 12.66 1.34
N GLY A 174 14.26 12.79 0.84
CA GLY A 174 13.94 12.50 -0.54
C GLY A 174 12.46 12.67 -0.87
N ILE A 175 12.11 12.28 -2.08
CA ILE A 175 10.73 12.22 -2.59
C ILE A 175 10.44 10.78 -3.00
N VAL A 176 9.28 10.25 -2.58
CA VAL A 176 8.73 9.00 -3.09
C VAL A 176 7.53 9.36 -3.95
N LEU A 177 7.67 9.22 -5.27
CA LEU A 177 6.66 9.50 -6.26
C LEU A 177 5.93 8.20 -6.61
N VAL A 178 4.62 8.15 -6.41
CA VAL A 178 3.79 6.98 -6.74
C VAL A 178 2.80 7.39 -7.84
N SER A 179 2.91 6.79 -9.03
CA SER A 179 2.11 7.16 -10.21
C SER A 179 1.99 5.98 -11.18
N ASP A 180 0.95 5.96 -12.01
CA ASP A 180 0.75 5.03 -13.13
C ASP A 180 1.43 5.48 -14.44
N ASN A 181 2.27 6.51 -14.36
CA ASN A 181 3.06 7.08 -15.45
C ASN A 181 2.31 7.76 -16.59
N GLU A 182 1.00 8.00 -16.44
CA GLU A 182 0.27 8.89 -17.33
C GLU A 182 0.40 10.37 -16.94
N SER A 183 1.63 10.88 -16.88
CA SER A 183 1.79 12.33 -17.06
C SER A 183 1.49 12.59 -18.54
N TRP A 184 0.43 13.33 -18.85
CA TRP A 184 0.08 13.61 -20.24
C TRP A 184 1.26 14.30 -20.91
N ILE A 185 1.99 13.53 -21.74
CA ILE A 185 2.98 14.06 -22.68
C ILE A 185 2.16 14.88 -23.66
N THR A 186 1.98 16.15 -23.35
CA THR A 186 1.40 17.08 -24.30
C THR A 186 2.42 17.22 -25.42
N SER A 187 2.16 16.55 -26.54
CA SER A 187 2.86 16.69 -27.82
C SER A 187 2.90 18.16 -28.25
N GLY A 188 3.82 18.93 -27.69
CA GLY A 188 4.05 20.35 -28.00
C GLY A 188 2.90 21.31 -27.69
N ARG A 189 1.89 20.95 -26.88
CA ARG A 189 0.79 21.86 -26.52
C ARG A 189 0.85 22.27 -25.05
N PRO A 190 1.13 23.54 -24.72
CA PRO A 190 1.15 24.00 -23.33
C PRO A 190 -0.25 23.85 -22.72
N HIS A 191 -0.39 22.98 -21.72
CA HIS A 191 -1.61 22.97 -20.92
C HIS A 191 -1.60 24.17 -19.97
N PHE A 192 -2.66 24.95 -20.05
CA PHE A 192 -2.74 26.29 -19.47
C PHE A 192 -3.24 26.19 -18.02
N ASN A 193 -2.36 25.92 -17.06
CA ASN A 193 -2.56 26.41 -15.70
C ASN A 193 -1.43 27.38 -15.35
N SER A 194 -1.71 28.67 -15.58
CA SER A 194 -0.86 29.83 -15.31
C SER A 194 -0.25 29.89 -13.88
N ARG A 195 -0.67 29.00 -12.97
CA ARG A 195 -0.17 28.94 -11.58
C ARG A 195 0.98 27.97 -11.33
N TYR A 196 1.25 27.00 -12.20
CA TYR A 196 2.31 26.01 -12.00
C TYR A 196 3.20 25.97 -13.26
N SER A 197 4.34 26.67 -13.21
CA SER A 197 5.32 26.67 -14.30
C SER A 197 6.17 25.40 -14.20
N GLY A 198 5.61 24.28 -14.62
CA GLY A 198 6.21 22.95 -14.50
C GLY A 198 6.85 22.39 -15.77
N TYR A 199 6.78 23.05 -16.92
CA TYR A 199 7.20 22.41 -18.18
C TYR A 199 8.72 22.32 -18.34
N GLY A 200 9.21 21.12 -18.69
CA GLY A 200 10.56 20.95 -19.25
C GLY A 200 10.65 21.50 -20.68
N GLN A 201 11.86 21.82 -21.15
CA GLN A 201 12.07 22.18 -22.56
C GLN A 201 11.59 21.04 -23.48
N ASN A 202 11.00 21.38 -24.63
CA ASN A 202 10.63 20.46 -25.71
C ASN A 202 9.64 19.33 -25.38
N GLY A 203 8.63 19.59 -24.53
CA GLY A 203 7.60 18.58 -24.24
C GLY A 203 8.05 17.45 -23.32
N SER A 204 9.15 17.65 -22.58
CA SER A 204 9.60 16.76 -21.51
C SER A 204 8.82 17.00 -20.21
N THR A 205 8.69 15.94 -19.40
CA THR A 205 8.07 16.02 -18.07
C THR A 205 8.84 17.01 -17.19
N GLY A 206 8.13 17.78 -16.37
CA GLY A 206 8.72 18.77 -15.45
C GLY A 206 9.58 18.18 -14.33
N VAL A 207 9.58 16.85 -14.19
CA VAL A 207 10.16 16.11 -13.07
C VAL A 207 11.66 16.39 -12.96
N MET A 208 12.42 16.24 -14.04
CA MET A 208 13.89 16.36 -13.97
C MET A 208 14.39 17.78 -13.67
N PRO A 209 13.90 18.85 -14.34
CA PRO A 209 14.26 20.22 -13.95
C PRO A 209 13.91 20.55 -12.50
N GLN A 210 12.75 20.11 -12.02
CA GLN A 210 12.33 20.37 -10.63
C GLN A 210 13.09 19.50 -9.62
N TRP A 211 13.50 18.29 -10.00
CA TRP A 211 14.37 17.43 -9.20
C TRP A 211 15.74 18.07 -8.96
N GLU A 212 16.37 18.61 -10.00
CA GLU A 212 17.66 19.29 -9.86
C GLU A 212 17.55 20.55 -8.98
N LYS A 213 16.44 21.29 -9.09
CA LYS A 213 16.12 22.41 -8.20
C LYS A 213 15.95 21.95 -6.74
N PHE A 214 15.24 20.84 -6.52
CA PHE A 214 15.03 20.27 -5.19
C PHE A 214 16.33 19.84 -4.53
N LYS A 215 17.20 19.14 -5.24
CA LYS A 215 18.53 18.76 -4.73
C LYS A 215 19.31 19.98 -4.29
N LYS A 216 19.32 21.06 -5.09
CA LYS A 216 20.02 22.30 -4.75
C LYS A 216 19.45 22.93 -3.47
N THR A 217 18.13 23.00 -3.34
CA THR A 217 17.45 23.55 -2.14
C THR A 217 17.76 22.72 -0.90
N GLN A 218 17.61 21.40 -0.96
CA GLN A 218 17.80 20.53 0.20
C GLN A 218 19.27 20.44 0.64
N ARG A 219 20.22 20.48 -0.30
CA ARG A 219 21.65 20.65 0.02
C ARG A 219 21.92 21.96 0.76
N GLY A 220 21.23 23.05 0.39
CA GLY A 220 21.25 24.30 1.13
C GLY A 220 20.75 24.18 2.57
N HIS A 221 19.87 23.22 2.85
CA HIS A 221 19.40 22.90 4.21
C HIS A 221 20.22 21.79 4.90
N GLY A 222 21.41 21.47 4.38
CA GLY A 222 22.31 20.49 4.98
C GLY A 222 21.91 19.03 4.76
N ILE A 223 21.11 18.72 3.73
CA ILE A 223 20.89 17.34 3.27
C ILE A 223 21.90 17.02 2.18
N ALA A 224 22.87 16.16 2.48
CA ALA A 224 24.00 15.88 1.58
C ALA A 224 23.55 15.20 0.28
N ASP A 225 22.67 14.22 0.39
CA ASP A 225 22.31 13.31 -0.70
C ASP A 225 20.79 13.09 -0.76
N PRO A 226 20.02 14.08 -1.24
CA PRO A 226 18.58 13.91 -1.44
C PRO A 226 18.31 12.83 -2.48
N LYS A 227 17.33 11.95 -2.21
CA LYS A 227 16.98 10.82 -3.06
C LYS A 227 15.60 10.94 -3.73
N LEU A 228 15.44 10.38 -4.92
CA LEU A 228 14.14 10.24 -5.60
C LEU A 228 13.82 8.76 -5.78
N VAL A 229 12.63 8.33 -5.35
CA VAL A 229 12.10 7.00 -5.64
C VAL A 229 10.85 7.16 -6.50
N CYS A 230 10.81 6.51 -7.65
CA CYS A 230 9.64 6.43 -8.53
C CYS A 230 9.05 5.03 -8.42
N ILE A 231 7.80 4.93 -7.96
CA ILE A 231 7.04 3.69 -7.88
C ILE A 231 5.97 3.74 -8.97
N ASP A 232 6.16 2.90 -9.97
CA ASP A 232 5.30 2.80 -11.14
C ASP A 232 4.20 1.79 -10.87
N ILE A 233 2.96 2.26 -10.66
CA ILE A 233 1.82 1.39 -10.31
C ILE A 233 1.51 0.40 -11.45
N GLN A 234 1.71 0.83 -12.70
CA GLN A 234 1.55 0.00 -13.89
C GLN A 234 2.88 -0.02 -14.65
N PRO A 235 3.52 -1.19 -14.84
CA PRO A 235 4.80 -1.29 -15.52
C PRO A 235 4.62 -1.25 -17.05
N TYR A 236 4.06 -0.16 -17.56
CA TYR A 236 4.24 0.18 -18.97
C TYR A 236 5.68 0.67 -19.10
N GLY A 237 6.47 0.13 -20.04
CA GLY A 237 7.94 0.26 -20.10
C GLY A 237 8.55 1.66 -20.25
N THR A 238 7.87 2.72 -19.81
CA THR A 238 8.32 4.10 -19.70
C THR A 238 8.57 4.45 -18.22
N SER A 239 9.77 4.94 -17.90
CA SER A 239 10.11 5.45 -16.57
C SER A 239 9.96 6.97 -16.49
N GLN A 240 9.54 7.50 -15.33
CA GLN A 240 9.47 8.95 -15.06
C GLN A 240 10.84 9.64 -15.09
N ALA A 241 11.89 8.91 -14.71
CA ALA A 241 13.22 9.46 -14.57
C ALA A 241 14.28 8.44 -14.98
N PRO A 242 15.38 8.88 -15.63
CA PRO A 242 16.48 7.98 -15.95
C PRO A 242 17.09 7.41 -14.66
N GLU A 243 17.46 6.13 -14.67
CA GLU A 243 18.15 5.49 -13.55
C GLU A 243 19.48 6.19 -13.25
N ARG A 244 19.71 6.50 -11.97
CA ARG A 244 20.88 7.22 -11.47
C ARG A 244 21.14 6.84 -10.00
N ASP A 245 22.33 7.10 -9.48
CA ASP A 245 22.67 6.85 -8.06
C ASP A 245 21.77 7.61 -7.06
N ASP A 246 21.13 8.69 -7.50
CA ASP A 246 20.19 9.50 -6.74
C ASP A 246 18.70 9.20 -7.07
N ILE A 247 18.43 8.27 -8.00
CA ILE A 247 17.08 7.96 -8.50
C ILE A 247 16.85 6.45 -8.59
N LEU A 248 15.88 5.94 -7.83
CA LEU A 248 15.45 4.55 -7.85
C LEU A 248 14.09 4.42 -8.55
N ASN A 249 14.01 3.60 -9.60
CA ASN A 249 12.75 3.26 -10.27
C ASN A 249 12.29 1.85 -9.85
N ILE A 250 11.02 1.70 -9.51
CA ILE A 250 10.41 0.47 -9.01
C ILE A 250 9.17 0.18 -9.82
N GLY A 251 9.17 -0.93 -10.56
CA GLY A 251 8.03 -1.40 -11.33
C GLY A 251 7.05 -2.21 -10.49
N GLY A 252 5.77 -1.85 -10.55
CA GLY A 252 4.69 -2.48 -9.80
C GLY A 252 4.68 -2.10 -8.32
N PHE A 253 3.68 -2.62 -7.60
CA PHE A 253 3.52 -2.36 -6.18
C PHE A 253 3.41 -3.65 -5.37
N SER A 254 4.28 -3.76 -4.37
CA SER A 254 4.15 -4.72 -3.26
C SER A 254 4.69 -4.05 -2.00
N ASP A 255 4.24 -4.46 -0.82
CA ASP A 255 4.70 -3.81 0.42
C ASP A 255 6.20 -4.06 0.70
N ALA A 256 6.84 -5.04 0.05
CA ALA A 256 8.29 -5.21 0.08
C ALA A 256 9.06 -3.98 -0.46
N VAL A 257 8.41 -3.17 -1.31
CA VAL A 257 8.95 -1.91 -1.84
C VAL A 257 9.32 -0.95 -0.72
N PHE A 258 8.59 -0.94 0.41
CA PHE A 258 8.90 -0.02 1.51
C PHE A 258 10.25 -0.30 2.17
N ASN A 259 10.70 -1.56 2.22
CA ASN A 259 12.04 -1.91 2.70
C ASN A 259 13.13 -1.38 1.77
N VAL A 260 12.92 -1.51 0.45
CA VAL A 260 13.82 -0.97 -0.57
C VAL A 260 13.90 0.55 -0.48
N VAL A 261 12.73 1.22 -0.39
CA VAL A 261 12.63 2.68 -0.22
C VAL A 261 13.37 3.12 1.05
N SER A 262 13.11 2.46 2.19
CA SER A 262 13.74 2.80 3.47
C SER A 262 15.27 2.66 3.41
N SER A 263 15.77 1.58 2.79
CA SER A 263 17.21 1.34 2.62
C SER A 263 17.85 2.38 1.71
N PHE A 264 17.21 2.71 0.59
CA PHE A 264 17.70 3.69 -0.37
C PHE A 264 17.74 5.11 0.22
N LEU A 265 16.67 5.52 0.91
CA LEU A 265 16.62 6.82 1.60
C LEU A 265 17.61 6.91 2.77
N GLY A 266 17.93 5.77 3.40
CA GLY A 266 18.88 5.67 4.51
C GLY A 266 20.34 5.63 4.10
N ASN A 267 20.66 5.62 2.80
CA ASN A 267 22.01 5.36 2.26
C ASN A 267 22.64 4.05 2.75
N ASP A 268 21.81 3.08 3.14
CA ASP A 268 22.26 1.79 3.67
C ASP A 268 22.20 0.72 2.57
N ALA A 269 23.10 0.85 1.58
CA ALA A 269 23.25 -0.14 0.51
C ALA A 269 23.60 -1.54 1.06
N SER A 270 24.16 -1.62 2.27
CA SER A 270 24.49 -2.86 2.99
C SER A 270 23.26 -3.72 3.33
N ARG A 271 22.09 -3.08 3.50
CA ARG A 271 20.84 -3.77 3.87
C ARG A 271 20.23 -4.57 2.71
N PHE A 272 20.49 -4.13 1.47
CA PHE A 272 20.01 -4.75 0.23
C PHE A 272 20.43 -6.22 0.08
N VAL A 273 21.72 -6.52 0.34
CA VAL A 273 22.26 -7.89 0.21
C VAL A 273 21.61 -8.84 1.23
N ARG A 274 21.37 -8.36 2.45
CA ARG A 274 20.80 -9.18 3.53
C ARG A 274 19.31 -9.47 3.38
N GLU A 275 18.52 -8.53 2.84
CA GLU A 275 17.08 -8.73 2.67
C GLU A 275 16.74 -9.61 1.47
N VAL A 276 17.43 -9.46 0.33
CA VAL A 276 17.22 -10.31 -0.86
C VAL A 276 17.57 -11.78 -0.56
N GLU A 277 18.65 -12.03 0.18
CA GLU A 277 19.03 -13.37 0.65
C GLU A 277 18.02 -13.97 1.66
N SER A 278 17.24 -13.13 2.35
CA SER A 278 16.24 -13.59 3.33
C SER A 278 14.83 -13.82 2.76
N VAL A 279 14.57 -13.34 1.53
CA VAL A 279 13.31 -13.54 0.80
C VAL A 279 13.36 -14.79 -0.08
N GLN A 280 14.56 -15.29 -0.38
CA GLN A 280 14.77 -16.62 -0.96
C GLN A 280 15.11 -17.61 0.16
N LEU A 281 14.12 -18.11 0.91
CA LEU A 281 14.15 -19.40 1.64
C LEU A 281 12.77 -19.74 2.18
#